data_AF-A0A833YN62-F1
#
_entry.id   AF-A0A833YN62-F1
#
_cell.length_a   1.000
_cell.length_b   1.000
_cell.length_c   1.000
_cell.angle_alpha   90.00
_cell.angle_beta   90.00
_cell.angle_gamma   90.00
#
_symmetry.space_group_name_H-M   'P 1'
#
loop_
_entity.id
_entity.type
_entity.pdbx_description
1 polymer ?
#
loop_
_entity_poly.entity_id
_entity_poly.type
_entity_poly.pdbx_seq_one_letter_code
_entity_poly.pdbx_strand_id
1 'polypeptide(L)'
;MGAALLSDPDKIEKILSTLVKGTRRPVTCKIRILPSLEDTLSLVKRIESTGIAAIAVHGRKREERPQHPVSCETIKAIAETLSIPVIANGGSHDHIKDHLDIEDFRRATAASSVMVARAAMWNPSIFLKEGLRPLEEVMQKYIRYAVQYDNHYTNTKYCLCQMLREQLESPQGKLLHAAQSSREICEAFGLGTFYEETTQELDSRRAELLAKTPEETREPAEDPSGVIKMAVKFDRRAYSPQITPKTCLLEWCRREKLAQPVFNAPWIGSSVLLSLLLSKSTSPPCGTSLRNWRNRLQPSSVYGARASLRVGWVRRAPPCTSVSERHLNKTLRAPELRTQQSLGICARSPL
;
A
#
# COMPACT_ATOMS: atom_id res chain seq x y z
N MET A 1 14.29 1.70 12.20
CA MET A 1 13.80 2.22 10.89
C MET A 1 14.48 3.56 10.62
N GLY A 2 14.50 4.02 9.36
CA GLY A 2 15.15 5.28 9.00
C GLY A 2 16.66 5.29 9.31
N ALA A 3 17.21 6.47 9.61
CA ALA A 3 18.65 6.65 9.84
C ALA A 3 19.22 5.81 11.01
N ALA A 4 18.39 5.33 11.94
CA ALA A 4 18.82 4.40 13.00
C ALA A 4 19.20 3.00 12.49
N LEU A 5 18.94 2.66 11.22
CA LEU A 5 19.46 1.43 10.61
C LEU A 5 20.91 1.56 10.15
N LEU A 6 21.43 2.79 9.96
CA LEU A 6 22.79 3.01 9.45
C LEU A 6 23.90 2.50 10.39
N SER A 7 23.60 2.34 11.68
CA SER A 7 24.47 1.73 12.69
C SER A 7 24.33 0.21 12.80
N ASP A 8 23.57 -0.43 11.92
CA ASP A 8 23.33 -1.88 11.91
C ASP A 8 23.37 -2.42 10.46
N PRO A 9 24.58 -2.50 9.86
CA PRO A 9 24.73 -2.91 8.46
C PRO A 9 24.27 -4.35 8.21
N ASP A 10 24.38 -5.25 9.20
CA ASP A 10 23.90 -6.64 9.13
C ASP A 10 22.38 -6.68 8.93
N LYS A 11 21.63 -5.85 9.67
CA LYS A 11 20.17 -5.73 9.49
C LYS A 11 19.82 -5.05 8.16
N ILE A 12 20.59 -4.08 7.69
CA ILE A 12 20.42 -3.50 6.35
C ILE A 12 20.56 -4.59 5.28
N GLU A 13 21.66 -5.34 5.30
CA GLU A 13 21.95 -6.40 4.34
C GLU A 13 20.86 -7.48 4.33
N LYS A 14 20.43 -7.93 5.51
CA LYS A 14 19.35 -8.91 5.68
C LYS A 14 18.01 -8.40 5.14
N ILE A 15 17.66 -7.13 5.37
CA ILE A 15 16.41 -6.54 4.84
C ILE A 15 16.48 -6.44 3.31
N LEU A 16 17.53 -5.83 2.76
CA LEU A 16 17.63 -5.58 1.33
C LEU A 16 17.72 -6.87 0.53
N SER A 17 18.58 -7.83 0.92
CA SER A 17 18.68 -9.12 0.24
C SER A 17 17.38 -9.95 0.31
N THR A 18 16.62 -9.86 1.40
CA THR A 18 15.29 -10.49 1.51
C THR A 18 14.29 -9.83 0.55
N LEU A 19 14.29 -8.50 0.44
CA LEU A 19 13.42 -7.78 -0.48
C LEU A 19 13.78 -8.08 -1.94
N VAL A 20 15.06 -8.01 -2.32
CA VAL A 20 15.56 -8.29 -3.68
C VAL A 20 15.17 -9.70 -4.12
N LYS A 21 15.32 -10.71 -3.26
CA LYS A 21 14.91 -12.09 -3.54
C LYS A 21 13.38 -12.28 -3.54
N GLY A 22 12.65 -11.46 -2.78
CA GLY A 22 11.21 -11.57 -2.57
C GLY A 22 10.33 -10.82 -3.58
N THR A 23 10.88 -9.99 -4.47
CA THR A 23 10.10 -9.25 -5.47
C THR A 23 10.77 -9.17 -6.83
N ARG A 24 9.94 -9.16 -7.89
CA ARG A 24 10.34 -8.86 -9.27
C ARG A 24 10.43 -7.37 -9.59
N ARG A 25 10.19 -6.49 -8.60
CA ARG A 25 10.30 -5.03 -8.76
C ARG A 25 11.69 -4.58 -8.31
N PRO A 26 12.31 -3.57 -8.96
CA PRO A 26 13.60 -3.06 -8.53
C PRO A 26 13.50 -2.55 -7.09
N VAL A 27 14.38 -3.07 -6.24
CA VAL A 27 14.52 -2.60 -4.85
C VAL A 27 15.58 -1.51 -4.83
N THR A 28 15.29 -0.39 -4.19
CA THR A 28 16.22 0.73 -3.99
C THR A 28 16.21 1.11 -2.52
N CYS A 29 17.26 1.79 -2.05
CA CYS A 29 17.30 2.34 -0.70
C CYS A 29 17.70 3.82 -0.72
N LYS A 30 17.38 4.54 0.36
CA LYS A 30 17.77 5.94 0.56
C LYS A 30 18.51 6.09 1.87
N ILE A 31 19.72 6.65 1.82
CA ILE A 31 20.61 6.81 2.98
C ILE A 31 20.92 8.29 3.27
N ARG A 32 21.53 8.50 4.43
CA ARG A 32 22.37 9.66 4.77
C ARG A 32 23.81 9.19 4.85
N ILE A 33 24.76 10.10 4.63
CA ILE A 33 26.20 9.81 4.78
C ILE A 33 26.57 9.62 6.26
N LEU A 34 27.67 8.90 6.53
CA LEU A 34 28.20 8.69 7.88
C LEU A 34 29.20 9.80 8.26
N PRO A 35 29.66 9.87 9.53
CA PRO A 35 30.66 10.86 9.95
C PRO A 35 31.98 10.77 9.19
N SER A 36 32.45 9.56 8.87
CA SER A 36 33.63 9.28 8.04
C SER A 36 33.23 8.97 6.59
N LEU A 37 34.09 9.38 5.65
CA LEU A 37 34.00 8.96 4.25
C LEU A 37 34.26 7.47 4.10
N GLU A 38 35.24 6.92 4.82
CA GLU A 38 35.60 5.49 4.76
C GLU A 38 34.44 4.60 5.18
N ASP A 39 33.82 4.88 6.34
CA ASP A 39 32.64 4.16 6.81
C ASP A 39 31.49 4.25 5.79
N THR A 40 31.31 5.43 5.18
CA THR A 40 30.28 5.65 4.16
C THR A 40 30.53 4.77 2.94
N LEU A 41 31.77 4.74 2.42
CA LEU A 41 32.16 3.92 1.27
C LEU A 41 32.09 2.41 1.56
N SER A 42 32.46 1.99 2.77
CA SER A 42 32.32 0.61 3.25
C SER A 42 30.84 0.19 3.30
N LEU A 43 29.97 1.02 3.90
CA LEU A 43 28.55 0.77 3.99
C LEU A 43 27.88 0.68 2.61
N VAL A 44 28.18 1.59 1.67
CA VAL A 44 27.53 1.56 0.35
C VAL A 44 27.95 0.38 -0.51
N LYS A 45 29.22 -0.08 -0.44
CA LYS A 45 29.65 -1.33 -1.09
C LYS A 45 28.90 -2.55 -0.54
N ARG A 46 28.70 -2.60 0.78
CA ARG A 46 27.93 -3.66 1.44
C ARG A 46 26.43 -3.58 1.16
N ILE A 47 25.91 -2.40 0.84
CA ILE A 47 24.54 -2.20 0.36
C ILE A 47 24.43 -2.68 -1.10
N GLU A 48 25.37 -2.34 -1.97
CA GLU A 48 25.39 -2.75 -3.38
C GLU A 48 25.40 -4.28 -3.54
N SER A 49 26.21 -5.00 -2.75
CA SER A 49 26.30 -6.46 -2.79
C SER A 49 24.98 -7.19 -2.49
N THR A 50 23.96 -6.51 -1.95
CA THR A 50 22.61 -7.06 -1.76
C THR A 50 21.80 -7.21 -3.04
N GLY A 51 22.25 -6.59 -4.15
CA GLY A 51 21.56 -6.61 -5.44
C GLY A 51 20.45 -5.57 -5.60
N ILE A 52 20.53 -4.44 -4.88
CA ILE A 52 19.63 -3.30 -5.13
C ILE A 52 19.89 -2.67 -6.50
N ALA A 53 18.85 -2.11 -7.11
CA ALA A 53 18.91 -1.54 -8.46
C ALA A 53 19.50 -0.12 -8.51
N ALA A 54 19.42 0.65 -7.41
CA ALA A 54 19.95 2.01 -7.29
C ALA A 54 19.95 2.46 -5.82
N ILE A 55 20.83 3.42 -5.48
CA ILE A 55 20.90 4.03 -4.14
C ILE A 55 20.72 5.55 -4.20
N ALA A 56 19.83 6.08 -3.35
CA ALA A 56 19.66 7.52 -3.18
C ALA A 56 20.44 8.05 -1.96
N VAL A 57 21.37 8.97 -2.20
CA VAL A 57 22.27 9.48 -1.16
C VAL A 57 21.91 10.92 -0.82
N HIS A 58 21.45 11.15 0.41
CA HIS A 58 21.41 12.50 0.98
C HIS A 58 22.80 12.82 1.53
N GLY A 59 23.52 13.74 0.91
CA GLY A 59 24.87 14.18 1.31
C GLY A 59 24.92 15.00 2.60
N ARG A 60 24.13 14.64 3.61
CA ARG A 60 24.17 15.19 4.97
C ARG A 60 24.17 14.06 6.00
N LYS A 61 24.93 14.22 7.08
CA LYS A 61 25.01 13.30 8.23
C LYS A 61 23.68 13.27 8.99
N ARG A 62 23.46 12.30 9.88
CA ARG A 62 22.17 12.14 10.61
C ARG A 62 21.82 13.37 11.46
N GLU A 63 22.82 13.96 12.09
CA GLU A 63 22.75 15.09 13.02
C GLU A 63 22.52 16.42 12.28
N GLU A 64 23.02 16.52 11.04
CA GLU A 64 22.97 17.71 10.21
C GLU A 64 21.55 18.09 9.81
N ARG A 65 21.30 19.40 9.87
CA ARG A 65 20.01 20.04 9.61
C ARG A 65 20.00 20.75 8.26
N PRO A 66 18.84 21.16 7.71
CA PRO A 66 18.76 21.69 6.35
C PRO A 66 19.60 22.95 6.06
N GLN A 67 20.02 23.70 7.10
CA GLN A 67 20.93 24.84 7.02
C GLN A 67 22.42 24.47 6.95
N HIS A 68 22.78 23.21 7.23
CA HIS A 68 24.15 22.74 6.97
C HIS A 68 24.27 22.51 5.45
N PRO A 69 25.43 22.74 4.82
CA PRO A 69 25.63 22.44 3.40
C PRO A 69 25.46 20.95 3.11
N VAL A 70 25.21 20.59 1.85
CA VAL A 70 25.27 19.20 1.38
C VAL A 70 26.69 18.94 0.87
N SER A 71 27.32 17.83 1.27
CA SER A 71 28.61 17.44 0.68
C SER A 71 28.38 16.80 -0.68
N CYS A 72 28.73 17.54 -1.73
CA CYS A 72 28.74 17.02 -3.11
C CYS A 72 29.88 16.02 -3.31
N GLU A 73 30.99 16.24 -2.62
CA GLU A 73 32.24 15.46 -2.67
C GLU A 73 31.99 14.03 -2.17
N THR A 74 31.24 13.88 -1.07
CA THR A 74 30.89 12.56 -0.54
C THR A 74 29.94 11.82 -1.48
N ILE A 75 28.98 12.50 -2.11
CA ILE A 75 28.10 11.88 -3.11
C ILE A 75 28.90 11.45 -4.33
N LYS A 76 29.83 12.29 -4.80
CA LYS A 76 30.74 12.00 -5.92
C LYS A 76 31.62 10.79 -5.65
N ALA A 77 32.27 10.73 -4.49
CA ALA A 77 33.08 9.58 -4.10
C ALA A 77 32.27 8.27 -4.05
N ILE A 78 30.99 8.32 -3.66
CA ILE A 78 30.09 7.16 -3.71
C ILE A 78 29.73 6.81 -5.17
N ALA A 79 29.42 7.79 -6.01
CA ALA A 79 29.09 7.59 -7.43
C ALA A 79 30.26 7.01 -8.24
N GLU A 80 31.50 7.38 -7.91
CA GLU A 80 32.72 6.84 -8.51
C GLU A 80 33.11 5.45 -7.95
N THR A 81 32.56 5.07 -6.79
CA THR A 81 32.86 3.79 -6.11
C THR A 81 31.92 2.65 -6.50
N LEU A 82 30.66 2.95 -6.82
CA LEU A 82 29.63 1.95 -7.08
C LEU A 82 29.45 1.68 -8.59
N SER A 83 29.06 0.45 -8.91
CA SER A 83 28.62 0.05 -10.26
C SER A 83 27.11 0.31 -10.48
N ILE A 84 26.32 0.40 -9.41
CA ILE A 84 24.88 0.74 -9.48
C ILE A 84 24.62 2.25 -9.56
N PRO A 85 23.51 2.69 -10.20
CA PRO A 85 23.14 4.10 -10.25
C PRO A 85 23.01 4.78 -8.87
N VAL A 86 23.74 5.88 -8.71
CA VAL A 86 23.63 6.78 -7.54
C VAL A 86 22.71 7.95 -7.87
N ILE A 87 21.78 8.24 -6.96
CA ILE A 87 20.80 9.33 -7.05
C ILE A 87 21.14 10.38 -6.00
N ALA A 88 21.64 11.54 -6.43
CA ALA A 88 22.03 12.63 -5.53
C ALA A 88 20.81 13.29 -4.88
N ASN A 89 20.89 13.60 -3.57
CA ASN A 89 19.82 14.26 -2.83
C ASN A 89 20.35 15.28 -1.82
N GLY A 90 19.58 16.33 -1.60
CA GLY A 90 19.86 17.36 -0.60
C GLY A 90 20.09 18.77 -1.16
N GLY A 91 20.22 18.92 -2.48
CA GLY A 91 20.58 20.19 -3.13
C GLY A 91 19.52 21.29 -3.15
N SER A 92 18.24 21.01 -2.88
CA SER A 92 17.18 22.05 -2.89
C SER A 92 17.51 23.24 -2.00
N HIS A 93 17.21 24.47 -2.45
CA HIS A 93 17.58 25.78 -1.87
C HIS A 93 19.05 26.17 -2.04
N ASP A 94 19.96 25.30 -1.61
CA ASP A 94 21.38 25.62 -1.52
C ASP A 94 22.06 25.57 -2.90
N HIS A 95 21.65 24.61 -3.73
CA HIS A 95 22.09 24.42 -5.12
C HIS A 95 20.94 24.48 -6.12
N ILE A 96 19.76 23.94 -5.80
CA ILE A 96 18.61 23.82 -6.71
C ILE A 96 17.52 24.81 -6.32
N LYS A 97 17.34 25.83 -7.17
CA LYS A 97 16.31 26.87 -7.13
C LYS A 97 15.43 26.80 -8.38
N ASP A 98 16.03 26.55 -9.54
CA ASP A 98 15.38 26.41 -10.85
C ASP A 98 15.69 25.06 -11.53
N HIS A 99 15.16 24.84 -12.74
CA HIS A 99 15.29 23.57 -13.46
C HIS A 99 16.73 23.23 -13.87
N LEU A 100 17.48 24.22 -14.37
CA LEU A 100 18.84 24.01 -14.88
C LEU A 100 19.79 23.51 -13.78
N ASP A 101 19.62 24.04 -12.56
CA ASP A 101 20.38 23.64 -11.37
C ASP A 101 20.31 22.14 -11.05
N ILE A 102 19.27 21.44 -11.52
CA ILE A 102 19.14 19.98 -11.33
C ILE A 102 20.28 19.26 -12.07
N GLU A 103 20.61 19.70 -13.30
CA GLU A 103 21.72 19.14 -14.07
C GLU A 103 23.08 19.58 -13.51
N ASP A 104 23.22 20.82 -13.05
CA ASP A 104 24.48 21.28 -12.45
C ASP A 104 24.76 20.58 -11.10
N PHE A 105 23.74 20.36 -10.27
CA PHE A 105 23.87 19.54 -9.06
C PHE A 105 24.18 18.07 -9.40
N ARG A 106 23.62 17.53 -10.50
CA ARG A 106 23.97 16.18 -10.99
C ARG A 106 25.45 16.09 -11.38
N ARG A 107 25.96 17.09 -12.12
CA ARG A 107 27.36 17.20 -12.55
C ARG A 107 28.31 17.33 -11.37
N ALA A 108 28.02 18.24 -10.44
CA ALA A 108 28.83 18.47 -9.24
C ALA A 108 28.97 17.22 -8.35
N THR A 109 27.96 16.35 -8.37
CA THR A 109 27.92 15.10 -7.60
C THR A 109 28.33 13.85 -8.39
N ALA A 110 28.70 13.99 -9.67
CA ALA A 110 28.93 12.90 -10.63
C ALA A 110 27.81 11.83 -10.70
N ALA A 111 26.60 12.17 -10.23
CA ALA A 111 25.53 11.20 -10.03
C ALA A 111 24.83 10.82 -11.34
N SER A 112 24.22 9.64 -11.36
CA SER A 112 23.37 9.20 -12.48
C SER A 112 22.08 10.01 -12.57
N SER A 113 21.52 10.43 -11.43
CA SER A 113 20.23 11.14 -11.34
C SER A 113 20.16 12.01 -10.09
N VAL A 114 19.14 12.88 -10.02
CA VAL A 114 18.88 13.77 -8.87
C VAL A 114 17.48 13.54 -8.31
N MET A 115 17.37 13.49 -6.99
CA MET A 115 16.12 13.45 -6.24
C MET A 115 15.89 14.81 -5.57
N VAL A 116 14.88 15.54 -6.04
CA VAL A 116 14.48 16.85 -5.50
C VAL A 116 13.38 16.66 -4.43
N ALA A 117 13.45 17.42 -3.34
CA ALA A 117 12.48 17.34 -2.24
C ALA A 117 11.90 18.71 -1.87
N ARG A 118 12.66 19.56 -1.16
CA ARG A 118 12.15 20.87 -0.69
C ARG A 118 11.67 21.74 -1.86
N ALA A 119 12.45 21.87 -2.93
CA ALA A 119 12.09 22.73 -4.07
C ALA A 119 10.79 22.25 -4.76
N ALA A 120 10.62 20.94 -4.94
CA ALA A 120 9.40 20.35 -5.50
C ALA A 120 8.18 20.45 -4.56
N MET A 121 8.41 20.47 -3.25
CA MET A 121 7.34 20.70 -2.25
C MET A 121 6.87 22.16 -2.26
N TRP A 122 7.77 23.11 -2.57
CA TRP A 122 7.47 24.54 -2.66
C TRP A 122 6.81 24.90 -3.99
N ASN A 123 7.37 24.41 -5.10
CA ASN A 123 6.75 24.51 -6.42
C ASN A 123 7.08 23.26 -7.25
N PRO A 124 6.15 22.31 -7.43
CA PRO A 124 6.40 21.09 -8.22
C PRO A 124 6.67 21.33 -9.71
N SER A 125 6.47 22.55 -10.23
CA SER A 125 6.90 22.91 -11.59
C SER A 125 8.42 23.03 -11.77
N ILE A 126 9.23 22.86 -10.69
CA ILE A 126 10.70 22.74 -10.75
C ILE A 126 11.21 21.71 -11.78
N PHE A 127 10.38 20.72 -12.13
CA PHE A 127 10.70 19.70 -13.12
C PHE A 127 10.43 20.09 -14.58
N LEU A 128 9.81 21.25 -14.85
CA LEU A 128 9.58 21.74 -16.21
C LEU A 128 10.82 22.41 -16.78
N LYS A 129 11.19 22.05 -18.01
CA LYS A 129 12.35 22.60 -18.73
C LYS A 129 12.15 24.06 -19.11
N GLU A 130 10.90 24.46 -19.26
CA GLU A 130 10.42 25.77 -19.69
C GLU A 130 10.43 26.80 -18.54
N GLY A 131 10.77 26.36 -17.32
CA GLY A 131 10.84 27.19 -16.11
C GLY A 131 9.64 27.04 -15.18
N LEU A 132 9.73 27.70 -14.02
CA LEU A 132 8.70 27.66 -12.99
C LEU A 132 7.37 28.27 -13.47
N ARG A 133 6.27 27.61 -13.14
CA ARG A 133 4.91 28.13 -13.35
C ARG A 133 4.49 29.02 -12.18
N PRO A 134 3.60 30.01 -12.41
CA PRO A 134 2.99 30.79 -11.34
C PRO A 134 2.37 29.89 -10.27
N LEU A 135 2.62 30.23 -9.00
CA LEU A 135 2.22 29.37 -7.88
C LEU A 135 0.71 29.12 -7.84
N GLU A 136 -0.09 30.11 -8.23
CA GLU A 136 -1.54 30.00 -8.34
C GLU A 136 -1.97 28.88 -9.32
N GLU A 137 -1.40 28.84 -10.53
CA GLU A 137 -1.67 27.80 -11.53
C GLU A 137 -1.38 26.40 -10.97
N VAL A 138 -0.28 26.30 -10.22
CA VAL A 138 0.21 25.05 -9.63
C VAL A 138 -0.69 24.60 -8.47
N MET A 139 -1.09 25.52 -7.59
CA MET A 139 -2.01 25.24 -6.48
C MET A 139 -3.40 24.85 -6.99
N GLN A 140 -3.94 25.54 -8.00
CA GLN A 140 -5.22 25.16 -8.62
C GLN A 140 -5.16 23.75 -9.22
N LYS A 141 -4.08 23.40 -9.96
CA LYS A 141 -3.88 22.04 -10.49
C LYS A 141 -3.75 21.00 -9.37
N TYR A 142 -3.06 21.32 -8.28
CA TYR A 142 -2.94 20.44 -7.12
C TYR A 142 -4.29 20.19 -6.43
N ILE A 143 -5.10 21.23 -6.23
CA ILE A 143 -6.45 21.12 -5.66
C ILE A 143 -7.36 20.27 -6.56
N ARG A 144 -7.31 20.46 -7.88
CA ARG A 144 -8.10 19.65 -8.83
C ARG A 144 -7.80 18.15 -8.68
N TYR A 145 -6.53 17.76 -8.59
CA TYR A 145 -6.17 16.37 -8.29
C TYR A 145 -6.59 15.92 -6.89
N ALA A 146 -6.47 16.79 -5.88
CA ALA A 146 -6.87 16.46 -4.51
C ALA A 146 -8.38 16.13 -4.40
N VAL A 147 -9.24 16.84 -5.14
CA VAL A 147 -10.68 16.54 -5.22
C VAL A 147 -10.93 15.26 -6.03
N GLN A 148 -10.35 15.14 -7.23
CA GLN A 148 -10.56 13.99 -8.11
C GLN A 148 -10.13 12.64 -7.50
N TYR A 149 -9.10 12.65 -6.65
CA TYR A 149 -8.61 11.45 -5.96
C TYR A 149 -9.10 11.34 -4.50
N ASP A 150 -10.05 12.19 -4.08
CA ASP A 150 -10.62 12.21 -2.72
C ASP A 150 -9.53 12.17 -1.63
N ASN A 151 -8.58 13.11 -1.76
CA ASN A 151 -7.49 13.30 -0.82
C ASN A 151 -8.00 14.04 0.43
N HIS A 152 -7.58 13.58 1.61
CA HIS A 152 -8.08 14.13 2.87
C HIS A 152 -7.71 15.62 3.00
N TYR A 153 -8.69 16.47 3.29
CA TYR A 153 -8.54 17.93 3.25
C TYR A 153 -7.36 18.45 4.09
N THR A 154 -7.07 17.84 5.25
CA THR A 154 -5.92 18.23 6.10
C THR A 154 -4.56 18.00 5.42
N ASN A 155 -4.43 16.97 4.59
CA ASN A 155 -3.22 16.72 3.80
C ASN A 155 -3.11 17.73 2.64
N THR A 156 -4.21 17.96 1.93
CA THR A 156 -4.30 18.98 0.88
C THR A 156 -3.90 20.36 1.43
N LYS A 157 -4.47 20.75 2.58
CA LYS A 157 -4.16 21.98 3.32
C LYS A 157 -2.70 22.06 3.73
N TYR A 158 -2.15 20.98 4.30
CA TYR A 158 -0.72 20.93 4.66
C TYR A 158 0.18 21.22 3.46
N CYS A 159 -0.05 20.55 2.32
CA CYS A 159 0.74 20.72 1.11
C CYS A 159 0.62 22.14 0.53
N LEU A 160 -0.59 22.71 0.47
CA LEU A 160 -0.80 24.10 0.04
C LEU A 160 -0.09 25.10 0.97
N CYS A 161 -0.07 24.87 2.29
CA CYS A 161 0.71 25.70 3.21
C CYS A 161 2.23 25.58 2.95
N GLN A 162 2.73 24.39 2.56
CA GLN A 162 4.14 24.23 2.16
C GLN A 162 4.50 24.90 0.83
N MET A 163 3.51 25.13 -0.05
CA MET A 163 3.66 25.91 -1.29
C MET A 163 3.68 27.41 -0.99
N LEU A 164 2.67 27.92 -0.25
CA LEU A 164 2.53 29.35 0.07
C LEU A 164 3.71 29.89 0.89
N ARG A 165 4.17 29.16 1.91
CA ARG A 165 5.29 29.56 2.81
C ARG A 165 5.15 31.00 3.35
N GLU A 166 5.87 31.93 2.74
CA GLU A 166 5.94 33.35 3.06
C GLU A 166 4.63 34.08 2.71
N GLN A 167 3.83 33.52 1.80
CA GLN A 167 2.51 34.03 1.38
C GLN A 167 1.35 33.56 2.28
N LEU A 168 1.61 32.89 3.41
CA LEU A 168 0.57 32.44 4.34
C LEU A 168 -0.24 33.60 4.96
N GLU A 169 0.36 34.78 5.10
CA GLU A 169 -0.32 35.99 5.60
C GLU A 169 -1.19 36.71 4.56
N SER A 170 -1.17 36.26 3.31
CA SER A 170 -2.06 36.76 2.26
C SER A 170 -3.54 36.47 2.58
N PRO A 171 -4.51 37.19 1.97
CA PRO A 171 -5.92 36.89 2.14
C PRO A 171 -6.26 35.43 1.82
N GLN A 172 -5.66 34.88 0.76
CA GLN A 172 -5.82 33.49 0.35
C GLN A 172 -5.22 32.49 1.35
N GLY A 173 -4.03 32.79 1.90
CA GLY A 173 -3.40 31.99 2.95
C GLY A 173 -4.23 31.94 4.24
N LYS A 174 -4.88 33.06 4.60
CA LYS A 174 -5.81 33.16 5.73
C LYS A 174 -7.09 32.35 5.51
N LEU A 175 -7.68 32.40 4.32
CA LEU A 175 -8.83 31.55 3.96
C LEU A 175 -8.47 30.06 4.01
N LEU A 176 -7.32 29.66 3.44
CA LEU A 176 -6.82 28.29 3.54
C LEU A 176 -6.60 27.87 5.00
N HIS A 177 -6.04 28.75 5.84
CA HIS A 177 -5.83 28.47 7.26
C HIS A 177 -7.14 28.31 8.02
N ALA A 178 -8.19 29.05 7.67
CA ALA A 178 -9.52 28.88 8.24
C ALA A 178 -10.20 27.56 7.83
N ALA A 179 -10.04 27.13 6.58
CA ALA A 179 -10.79 26.02 5.96
C ALA A 179 -10.74 24.68 6.74
N GLN A 180 -11.91 24.09 6.98
CA GLN A 180 -12.13 22.81 7.69
C GLN A 180 -12.68 21.69 6.79
N SER A 181 -12.86 21.93 5.49
CA SER A 181 -13.33 20.96 4.52
C SER A 181 -12.65 21.12 3.15
N SER A 182 -12.74 20.09 2.30
CA SER A 182 -12.27 20.17 0.91
C SER A 182 -13.04 21.23 0.10
N ARG A 183 -14.33 21.46 0.43
CA ARG A 183 -15.15 22.51 -0.19
C ARG A 183 -14.58 23.89 0.11
N GLU A 184 -14.36 24.22 1.38
CA GLU A 184 -13.79 25.51 1.81
C GLU A 184 -12.38 25.77 1.21
N ILE A 185 -11.56 24.71 1.07
CA ILE A 185 -10.28 24.82 0.35
C ILE A 185 -10.49 25.17 -1.13
N CYS A 186 -11.51 24.62 -1.79
CA CYS A 186 -11.81 24.95 -3.18
C CYS A 186 -12.37 26.38 -3.31
N GLU A 187 -13.27 26.78 -2.42
CA GLU A 187 -13.82 28.16 -2.36
C GLU A 187 -12.72 29.21 -2.18
N ALA A 188 -11.77 28.97 -1.27
CA ALA A 188 -10.60 29.83 -1.03
C ALA A 188 -9.68 30.01 -2.26
N PHE A 189 -9.85 29.18 -3.30
CA PHE A 189 -9.05 29.19 -4.54
C PHE A 189 -9.93 29.38 -5.79
N GLY A 190 -11.20 29.80 -5.65
CA GLY A 190 -12.11 30.03 -6.78
C GLY A 190 -12.55 28.76 -7.52
N LEU A 191 -12.41 27.59 -6.89
CA LEU A 191 -12.71 26.27 -7.47
C LEU A 191 -14.02 25.64 -6.94
N GLY A 192 -14.91 26.44 -6.33
CA GLY A 192 -16.19 25.97 -5.78
C GLY A 192 -17.06 25.23 -6.79
N THR A 193 -17.29 25.82 -7.98
CA THR A 193 -18.07 25.18 -9.05
C THR A 193 -17.49 23.82 -9.47
N PHE A 194 -16.16 23.78 -9.67
CA PHE A 194 -15.44 22.55 -10.01
C PHE A 194 -15.56 21.47 -8.91
N TYR A 195 -15.57 21.87 -7.65
CA TYR A 195 -15.75 20.95 -6.52
C TYR A 195 -17.14 20.31 -6.54
N GLU A 196 -18.21 21.09 -6.76
CA GLU A 196 -19.57 20.55 -6.86
C GLU A 196 -19.72 19.60 -8.05
N GLU A 197 -19.29 20.02 -9.25
CA GLU A 197 -19.32 19.21 -10.48
C GLU A 197 -18.59 17.88 -10.30
N THR A 198 -17.36 17.92 -9.77
CA THR A 198 -16.54 16.72 -9.57
C THR A 198 -17.13 15.80 -8.51
N THR A 199 -17.67 16.35 -7.43
CA THR A 199 -18.27 15.56 -6.35
C THR A 199 -19.55 14.86 -6.82
N GLN A 200 -20.41 15.57 -7.55
CA GLN A 200 -21.62 15.00 -8.17
C GLN A 200 -21.27 13.90 -9.19
N GLU A 201 -20.22 14.07 -9.98
CA GLU A 201 -19.72 13.02 -10.88
C GLU A 201 -19.22 11.80 -10.10
N LEU A 202 -18.41 12.00 -9.05
CA LEU A 202 -17.88 10.92 -8.21
C LEU A 202 -19.00 10.16 -7.50
N ASP A 203 -20.02 10.85 -6.97
CA ASP A 203 -21.18 10.23 -6.33
C ASP A 203 -22.07 9.49 -7.35
N SER A 204 -22.24 10.01 -8.56
CA SER A 204 -22.96 9.33 -9.64
C SER A 204 -22.22 8.07 -10.10
N ARG A 205 -20.90 8.15 -10.32
CA ARG A 205 -20.05 6.99 -10.62
C ARG A 205 -20.06 5.96 -9.48
N ARG A 206 -20.11 6.41 -8.23
CA ARG A 206 -20.24 5.55 -7.05
C ARG A 206 -21.59 4.86 -7.01
N ALA A 207 -22.69 5.57 -7.27
CA ALA A 207 -24.03 5.02 -7.37
C ALA A 207 -24.13 4.00 -8.52
N GLU A 208 -23.57 4.30 -9.69
CA GLU A 208 -23.46 3.35 -10.81
C GLU A 208 -22.67 2.09 -10.43
N LEU A 209 -21.54 2.20 -9.74
CA LEU A 209 -20.75 1.05 -9.30
C LEU A 209 -21.46 0.21 -8.22
N LEU A 210 -22.49 0.76 -7.57
CA LEU A 210 -23.38 0.04 -6.65
C LEU A 210 -24.58 -0.57 -7.39
N ALA A 211 -25.11 0.10 -8.40
CA ALA A 211 -26.19 -0.40 -9.26
C ALA A 211 -25.72 -1.51 -10.22
N LYS A 212 -24.50 -1.39 -10.77
CA LYS A 212 -23.80 -2.40 -11.59
C LYS A 212 -23.31 -3.62 -10.80
N THR A 213 -23.92 -3.89 -9.64
CA THR A 213 -23.89 -5.20 -8.99
C THR A 213 -25.25 -5.92 -9.04
N PRO A 214 -25.76 -6.28 -10.24
CA PRO A 214 -26.64 -7.43 -10.36
C PRO A 214 -25.83 -8.73 -10.35
N GLU A 215 -26.48 -9.78 -9.87
CA GLU A 215 -26.14 -11.22 -9.91
C GLU A 215 -25.39 -11.85 -8.72
N GLU A 216 -26.09 -12.85 -8.16
CA GLU A 216 -25.59 -13.97 -7.39
C GLU A 216 -24.61 -13.68 -6.24
N THR A 217 -25.16 -13.20 -5.11
CA THR A 217 -24.91 -14.01 -3.91
C THR A 217 -25.59 -15.35 -4.11
N ARG A 218 -24.87 -16.29 -4.76
CA ARG A 218 -25.14 -17.72 -4.60
C ARG A 218 -25.30 -17.97 -3.10
N GLU A 219 -26.30 -18.75 -2.72
CA GLU A 219 -26.32 -19.30 -1.37
C GLU A 219 -24.95 -19.94 -1.11
N PRO A 220 -24.37 -19.78 0.10
CA PRO A 220 -23.00 -20.18 0.35
C PRO A 220 -22.88 -21.69 0.07
N ALA A 221 -22.33 -22.02 -1.09
CA ALA A 221 -22.16 -23.40 -1.51
C ALA A 221 -21.38 -24.11 -0.42
N GLU A 222 -22.01 -25.11 0.20
CA GLU A 222 -21.36 -25.95 1.19
C GLU A 222 -20.23 -26.69 0.48
N ASP A 223 -19.02 -26.13 0.59
CA ASP A 223 -17.81 -26.82 0.25
C ASP A 223 -17.79 -28.11 1.07
N PRO A 224 -17.63 -29.31 0.47
CA PRO A 224 -17.70 -30.58 1.19
C PRO A 224 -16.65 -30.72 2.32
N SER A 225 -15.69 -29.79 2.42
CA SER A 225 -14.81 -29.62 3.58
C SER A 225 -15.45 -28.94 4.83
N GLY A 226 -16.70 -28.45 4.73
CA GLY A 226 -17.41 -27.71 5.79
C GLY A 226 -17.15 -26.19 5.82
N VAL A 227 -16.43 -25.66 4.82
CA VAL A 227 -15.89 -24.30 4.81
C VAL A 227 -16.89 -23.29 4.20
N ILE A 228 -17.62 -22.56 5.06
CA ILE A 228 -18.56 -21.49 4.65
C ILE A 228 -17.81 -20.22 4.24
N LYS A 229 -17.64 -20.02 2.93
CA LYS A 229 -16.99 -18.84 2.34
C LYS A 229 -17.97 -17.64 2.29
N MET A 230 -17.46 -16.45 2.59
CA MET A 230 -18.21 -15.18 2.57
C MET A 230 -17.39 -14.10 1.87
N ALA A 231 -18.01 -13.30 1.01
CA ALA A 231 -17.40 -12.09 0.46
C ALA A 231 -17.76 -10.89 1.36
N VAL A 232 -16.78 -10.39 2.12
CA VAL A 232 -16.90 -9.14 2.89
C VAL A 232 -16.42 -7.97 2.03
N LYS A 233 -17.11 -6.83 2.11
CA LYS A 233 -16.68 -5.55 1.53
C LYS A 233 -15.93 -4.78 2.62
N PHE A 234 -14.66 -4.43 2.40
CA PHE A 234 -13.84 -3.71 3.39
C PHE A 234 -13.29 -2.43 2.78
N ASP A 235 -13.87 -1.31 3.19
CA ASP A 235 -13.30 0.03 3.05
C ASP A 235 -12.81 0.48 4.43
N ARG A 236 -11.51 0.76 4.58
CA ARG A 236 -10.92 1.20 5.85
C ARG A 236 -11.56 2.48 6.38
N ARG A 237 -12.05 3.38 5.51
CA ARG A 237 -12.66 4.66 5.89
C ARG A 237 -14.00 4.47 6.60
N ALA A 238 -14.70 3.37 6.33
CA ALA A 238 -15.98 3.05 6.95
C ALA A 238 -15.85 2.34 8.32
N TYR A 239 -14.64 2.16 8.84
CA TYR A 239 -14.38 1.59 10.16
C TYR A 239 -13.52 2.54 11.00
N SER A 240 -13.97 2.82 12.24
CA SER A 240 -13.19 3.54 13.26
C SER A 240 -11.76 3.01 13.37
N PRO A 241 -10.74 3.84 13.69
CA PRO A 241 -9.37 3.37 13.89
C PRO A 241 -9.24 2.15 14.79
N GLN A 242 -10.10 2.07 15.83
CA GLN A 242 -10.16 1.02 16.85
C GLN A 242 -10.91 -0.25 16.42
N ILE A 243 -11.77 -0.15 15.40
CA ILE A 243 -12.64 -1.24 14.94
C ILE A 243 -12.13 -1.73 13.59
N THR A 244 -12.01 -3.05 13.44
CA THR A 244 -11.62 -3.70 12.19
C THR A 244 -12.47 -4.96 12.01
N PRO A 245 -12.63 -5.49 10.79
CA PRO A 245 -13.29 -6.79 10.59
C PRO A 245 -12.66 -7.92 11.42
N LYS A 246 -11.36 -7.83 11.74
CA LYS A 246 -10.69 -8.76 12.67
C LYS A 246 -11.19 -8.60 14.10
N THR A 247 -11.28 -7.37 14.64
CA THR A 247 -11.74 -7.17 16.03
C THR A 247 -13.23 -7.47 16.21
N CYS A 248 -14.10 -7.07 15.28
CA CYS A 248 -15.52 -7.45 15.30
C CYS A 248 -15.72 -8.98 15.36
N LEU A 249 -14.91 -9.72 14.60
CA LEU A 249 -14.94 -11.17 14.52
C LEU A 249 -14.41 -11.84 15.80
N LEU A 250 -13.33 -11.30 16.39
CA LEU A 250 -12.78 -11.76 17.67
C LEU A 250 -13.77 -11.56 18.82
N GLU A 251 -14.44 -10.40 18.88
CA GLU A 251 -15.49 -10.10 19.85
C GLU A 251 -16.71 -11.00 19.69
N TRP A 252 -17.12 -11.26 18.44
CA TRP A 252 -18.20 -12.20 18.17
C TRP A 252 -17.86 -13.62 18.63
N CYS A 253 -16.68 -14.14 18.29
CA CYS A 253 -16.25 -15.47 18.74
C CYS A 253 -16.22 -15.56 20.27
N ARG A 254 -15.74 -14.51 20.95
CA ARG A 254 -15.77 -14.41 22.42
C ARG A 254 -17.20 -14.44 22.97
N ARG A 255 -18.15 -13.70 22.37
CA ARG A 255 -19.55 -13.62 22.83
C ARG A 255 -20.30 -14.94 22.66
N GLU A 256 -20.15 -15.60 21.51
CA GLU A 256 -20.81 -16.87 21.21
C GLU A 256 -20.05 -18.10 21.78
N LYS A 257 -18.99 -17.89 22.59
CA LYS A 257 -18.14 -18.93 23.20
C LYS A 257 -17.50 -19.89 22.18
N LEU A 258 -17.11 -19.36 21.02
CA LEU A 258 -16.43 -20.09 19.94
C LEU A 258 -14.91 -20.02 20.08
N ALA A 259 -14.21 -20.97 19.44
CA ALA A 259 -12.76 -20.94 19.34
C ALA A 259 -12.27 -19.64 18.67
N GLN A 260 -11.13 -19.12 19.15
CA GLN A 260 -10.49 -17.94 18.56
C GLN A 260 -10.11 -18.23 17.10
N PRO A 261 -10.40 -17.31 16.15
CA PRO A 261 -10.11 -17.53 14.74
C PRO A 261 -8.61 -17.50 14.45
N VAL A 262 -8.10 -18.54 13.79
CA VAL A 262 -6.73 -18.58 13.29
C VAL A 262 -6.66 -17.87 11.93
N PHE A 263 -5.71 -16.95 11.78
CA PHE A 263 -5.52 -16.15 10.57
C PHE A 263 -4.33 -16.66 9.76
N ASN A 264 -4.59 -17.45 8.71
CA ASN A 264 -3.55 -17.83 7.76
C ASN A 264 -3.53 -16.84 6.58
N ALA A 265 -2.33 -16.38 6.22
CA ALA A 265 -2.10 -15.45 5.10
C ALA A 265 -1.09 -16.02 4.09
N PRO A 266 -1.41 -17.15 3.41
CA PRO A 266 -0.60 -17.62 2.29
C PRO A 266 -0.65 -16.58 1.15
N TRP A 267 0.52 -16.20 0.64
CA TRP A 267 0.61 -15.38 -0.57
C TRP A 267 0.24 -16.22 -1.79
N ILE A 268 -0.87 -15.87 -2.44
CA ILE A 268 -1.28 -16.47 -3.73
C ILE A 268 -1.50 -15.33 -4.71
N GLY A 269 -0.51 -15.13 -5.59
CA GLY A 269 -0.52 -14.08 -6.62
C GLY A 269 -0.50 -12.66 -6.05
N SER A 270 -1.21 -11.76 -6.72
CA SER A 270 -1.27 -10.32 -6.43
C SER A 270 -2.28 -9.92 -5.33
N SER A 271 -2.81 -10.88 -4.57
CA SER A 271 -3.82 -10.63 -3.52
C SER A 271 -3.44 -11.25 -2.18
N VAL A 272 -3.55 -10.47 -1.10
CA VAL A 272 -3.42 -10.99 0.27
C VAL A 272 -4.69 -11.77 0.61
N LEU A 273 -4.51 -13.04 0.95
CA LEU A 273 -5.57 -14.04 0.99
C LEU A 273 -5.79 -14.48 2.45
N LEU A 274 -6.54 -13.68 3.21
CA LEU A 274 -6.80 -13.97 4.62
C LEU A 274 -7.81 -15.10 4.74
N SER A 275 -7.37 -16.24 5.26
CA SER A 275 -8.21 -17.43 5.49
C SER A 275 -8.43 -17.65 6.98
N LEU A 276 -9.70 -17.65 7.39
CA LEU A 276 -10.16 -18.00 8.72
C LEU A 276 -10.48 -19.49 8.80
N LEU A 277 -10.11 -20.12 9.91
CA LEU A 277 -10.58 -21.47 10.27
C LEU A 277 -11.17 -21.44 11.67
N LEU A 278 -12.43 -21.89 11.79
CA LEU A 278 -13.16 -22.07 13.04
C LEU A 278 -13.54 -23.56 13.20
N SER A 279 -12.97 -24.26 14.18
CA SER A 279 -13.42 -25.61 14.49
C SER A 279 -14.76 -25.56 15.26
N LYS A 280 -15.77 -26.27 14.77
CA LYS A 280 -16.98 -26.56 15.55
C LYS A 280 -16.73 -27.82 16.37
N SER A 281 -16.73 -27.70 17.70
CA SER A 281 -16.88 -28.84 18.62
C SER A 281 -18.35 -29.10 19.00
N THR A 282 -19.28 -28.20 18.66
CA THR A 282 -20.71 -28.34 18.94
C THR A 282 -21.59 -27.80 17.81
N SER A 283 -22.81 -28.34 17.71
CA SER A 283 -23.87 -27.91 16.80
C SER A 283 -24.27 -26.45 17.02
N PRO A 284 -24.71 -25.70 15.98
CA PRO A 284 -25.25 -24.36 16.20
C PRO A 284 -26.55 -24.43 17.02
N PRO A 285 -26.80 -23.49 17.95
CA PRO A 285 -28.12 -23.36 18.56
C PRO A 285 -29.14 -22.96 17.47
N CYS A 286 -30.34 -23.54 17.55
CA CYS A 286 -31.40 -23.28 16.61
C CYS A 286 -31.87 -21.81 16.70
N GLY A 287 -31.94 -21.10 15.56
CA GLY A 287 -32.60 -19.78 15.48
C GLY A 287 -31.78 -18.62 14.90
N THR A 288 -30.44 -18.67 14.86
CA THR A 288 -29.63 -17.57 14.30
C THR A 288 -29.32 -17.79 12.81
N SER A 289 -30.12 -17.20 11.92
CA SER A 289 -29.87 -17.28 10.47
C SER A 289 -28.59 -16.53 10.08
N LEU A 290 -27.87 -17.05 9.06
CA LEU A 290 -26.66 -16.44 8.52
C LEU A 290 -26.90 -15.00 7.98
N ARG A 291 -28.14 -14.67 7.58
CA ARG A 291 -28.54 -13.31 7.19
C ARG A 291 -28.38 -12.30 8.33
N ASN A 292 -28.74 -12.67 9.56
CA ASN A 292 -28.59 -11.81 10.74
C ASN A 292 -27.13 -11.52 11.11
N TRP A 293 -26.18 -12.28 10.53
CA TRP A 293 -24.75 -12.09 10.75
C TRP A 293 -24.12 -11.13 9.73
N ARG A 294 -24.52 -11.24 8.44
CA ARG A 294 -24.11 -10.31 7.37
C ARG A 294 -24.37 -8.84 7.75
N ASN A 295 -25.55 -8.57 8.30
CA ASN A 295 -25.97 -7.22 8.71
C ASN A 295 -25.21 -6.67 9.93
N ARG A 296 -24.47 -7.49 10.68
CA ARG A 296 -23.68 -7.06 11.84
C ARG A 296 -22.20 -6.80 11.52
N LEU A 297 -21.71 -7.33 10.39
CA LEU A 297 -20.35 -7.06 9.90
C LEU A 297 -20.27 -5.84 8.98
N GLN A 298 -21.41 -5.33 8.51
CA GLN A 298 -21.48 -4.06 7.81
C GLN A 298 -21.97 -2.99 8.78
N PRO A 299 -21.15 -1.99 9.13
CA PRO A 299 -21.65 -0.67 9.52
C PRO A 299 -22.75 -0.21 8.55
N SER A 300 -23.73 0.55 9.04
CA SER A 300 -24.91 1.01 8.30
C SER A 300 -24.63 1.88 7.06
N SER A 301 -23.35 2.18 6.78
CA SER A 301 -22.86 3.03 5.69
C SER A 301 -21.84 2.36 4.74
N VAL A 302 -21.54 1.05 4.84
CA VAL A 302 -20.47 0.40 4.03
C VAL A 302 -20.89 0.11 2.58
N TYR A 303 -20.79 1.14 1.74
CA TYR A 303 -20.97 1.05 0.30
C TYR A 303 -19.65 1.38 -0.43
N GLY A 304 -18.69 0.43 -0.28
CA GLY A 304 -17.30 0.44 -0.76
C GLY A 304 -16.45 -0.55 0.09
N ALA A 305 -15.34 -1.17 -0.33
CA ALA A 305 -14.85 -1.57 -1.66
C ALA A 305 -14.35 -3.06 -1.60
N ARG A 306 -13.84 -3.64 -2.70
CA ARG A 306 -13.45 -5.08 -2.72
C ARG A 306 -12.16 -5.36 -1.93
N ALA A 307 -12.25 -6.13 -0.84
CA ALA A 307 -11.14 -6.90 -0.28
C ALA A 307 -11.68 -8.18 0.40
N SER A 308 -11.32 -9.35 -0.14
CA SER A 308 -11.96 -10.62 0.19
C SER A 308 -11.44 -11.25 1.49
N LEU A 309 -12.24 -11.21 2.56
CA LEU A 309 -11.97 -11.94 3.81
C LEU A 309 -12.57 -13.36 3.72
N ARG A 310 -11.76 -14.43 3.63
CA ARG A 310 -12.29 -15.80 3.59
C ARG A 310 -12.53 -16.30 5.01
N VAL A 311 -13.75 -16.78 5.27
CA VAL A 311 -14.11 -17.48 6.50
C VAL A 311 -14.32 -18.96 6.19
N GLY A 312 -14.18 -19.81 7.20
CA GLY A 312 -14.25 -21.26 7.06
C GLY A 312 -14.53 -21.95 8.39
N TRP A 313 -15.28 -23.03 8.34
CA TRP A 313 -15.55 -23.89 9.49
C TRP A 313 -15.05 -25.31 9.20
N VAL A 314 -14.77 -26.09 10.24
CA VAL A 314 -14.45 -27.52 10.12
C VAL A 314 -15.31 -28.30 11.11
N ARG A 315 -16.04 -29.31 10.60
CA ARG A 315 -16.67 -30.36 11.41
C ARG A 315 -15.65 -31.45 11.67
N ARG A 316 -15.30 -31.71 12.92
CA ARG A 316 -14.74 -33.02 13.32
C ARG A 316 -15.90 -33.92 13.69
N ALA A 317 -16.03 -35.08 13.04
CA ALA A 317 -16.89 -36.15 13.54
C ALA A 317 -16.26 -36.72 14.82
N PRO A 318 -17.03 -37.05 15.86
CA PRO A 318 -16.53 -37.80 17.00
C PRO A 318 -16.19 -39.24 16.57
N PRO A 319 -15.22 -39.91 17.22
CA PRO A 319 -15.02 -41.33 16.99
C PRO A 319 -16.24 -42.11 17.49
N CYS A 320 -16.93 -42.82 16.60
CA CYS A 320 -17.99 -43.75 16.98
C CYS A 320 -17.37 -44.99 17.65
N THR A 321 -17.35 -45.00 18.98
CA THR A 321 -17.23 -46.25 19.75
C THR A 321 -18.60 -46.93 19.86
N SER A 322 -18.57 -48.27 19.83
CA SER A 322 -19.69 -49.21 20.06
C SER A 322 -20.96 -49.08 19.20
N VAL A 323 -21.05 -49.91 18.14
CA VAL A 323 -22.21 -50.81 17.91
C VAL A 323 -21.67 -52.18 17.46
N SER A 324 -22.36 -53.25 17.87
CA SER A 324 -21.97 -54.67 17.77
C SER A 324 -21.80 -55.24 16.35
N GLU A 325 -20.91 -56.22 16.23
CA GLU A 325 -20.99 -57.24 15.17
C GLU A 325 -22.35 -57.95 15.16
N ARG A 326 -23.02 -57.98 14.00
CA ARG A 326 -23.83 -59.11 13.54
C ARG A 326 -24.08 -59.01 12.03
N HIS A 327 -24.17 -60.17 11.39
CA HIS A 327 -24.35 -60.35 9.94
C HIS A 327 -25.62 -59.63 9.42
N LEU A 328 -25.71 -59.18 8.15
CA LEU A 328 -25.97 -60.06 6.99
C LEU A 328 -25.67 -59.37 5.64
N ASN A 329 -25.03 -60.13 4.73
CA ASN A 329 -25.39 -60.32 3.31
C ASN A 329 -26.16 -59.21 2.55
N LYS A 330 -25.57 -58.66 1.47
CA LYS A 330 -25.68 -59.15 0.06
C LYS A 330 -25.43 -58.03 -0.97
N THR A 331 -24.50 -58.25 -1.92
CA THR A 331 -24.49 -57.73 -3.33
C THR A 331 -24.51 -56.19 -3.58
N LEU A 332 -23.93 -55.60 -4.63
CA LEU A 332 -23.44 -56.06 -5.95
C LEU A 332 -22.31 -55.14 -6.48
N ARG A 333 -21.36 -55.76 -7.20
CA ARG A 333 -20.51 -55.30 -8.33
C ARG A 333 -20.26 -53.80 -8.63
N ALA A 334 -18.98 -53.50 -8.89
CA ALA A 334 -18.50 -52.36 -9.70
C ALA A 334 -18.86 -52.52 -11.21
N PRO A 335 -18.57 -51.50 -12.04
CA PRO A 335 -17.51 -51.73 -13.03
C PRO A 335 -16.53 -50.55 -13.25
N GLU A 336 -15.39 -50.87 -13.85
CA GLU A 336 -14.34 -49.96 -14.34
C GLU A 336 -14.68 -49.33 -15.70
N LEU A 337 -13.97 -48.25 -16.08
CA LEU A 337 -13.41 -47.94 -17.42
C LEU A 337 -12.38 -46.79 -17.22
N ARG A 338 -11.09 -46.85 -17.61
CA ARG A 338 -10.45 -46.97 -18.95
C ARG A 338 -10.80 -45.80 -19.90
N THR A 339 -9.90 -45.16 -20.67
CA THR A 339 -8.40 -45.08 -20.79
C THR A 339 -8.04 -43.95 -21.80
N GLN A 340 -6.73 -43.72 -22.09
CA GLN A 340 -6.16 -43.08 -23.31
C GLN A 340 -6.20 -41.53 -23.47
N GLN A 341 -5.32 -40.86 -24.25
CA GLN A 341 -3.87 -41.02 -24.58
C GLN A 341 -3.34 -39.79 -25.41
N SER A 342 -2.06 -39.82 -25.81
CA SER A 342 -1.29 -38.89 -26.70
C SER A 342 -0.83 -37.55 -26.09
N LEU A 343 0.46 -37.12 -26.09
CA LEU A 343 1.62 -37.14 -27.04
C LEU A 343 1.58 -36.00 -28.09
N GLY A 344 2.31 -34.90 -27.90
CA GLY A 344 3.62 -34.62 -28.53
C GLY A 344 3.56 -33.23 -29.23
N ILE A 345 4.60 -32.51 -29.69
CA ILE A 345 6.05 -32.72 -29.92
C ILE A 345 6.79 -31.34 -29.79
N CYS A 346 8.13 -31.39 -29.58
CA CYS A 346 9.24 -30.43 -29.89
C CYS A 346 8.97 -29.26 -30.91
N ALA A 347 9.75 -28.16 -31.02
CA ALA A 347 11.17 -27.93 -30.70
C ALA A 347 11.61 -26.42 -30.69
N ARG A 348 12.77 -26.15 -30.05
CA ARG A 348 13.87 -25.19 -30.38
C ARG A 348 13.62 -23.68 -30.64
N SER A 349 14.33 -22.87 -29.85
CA SER A 349 14.81 -21.49 -30.12
C SER A 349 15.96 -21.45 -31.17
N PRO A 350 16.65 -20.32 -31.46
CA PRO A 350 16.41 -18.92 -31.06
C PRO A 350 16.51 -17.88 -32.20
N LEU A 351 16.20 -16.61 -31.89
CA LEU A 351 17.08 -15.44 -32.09
C LEU A 351 16.68 -14.34 -31.11
#